data_AF-A0A095WTJ2-F1
#
_entry.id   AF-A0A095WTJ2-F1
#
_cell.length_a   1.000
_cell.length_b   1.000
_cell.length_c   1.000
_cell.angle_alpha   90.00
_cell.angle_beta   90.00
_cell.angle_gamma   90.00
#
_symmetry.space_group_name_H-M   'P 1'
#
loop_
_entity.id
_entity.type
_entity.pdbx_description
1 polymer ?
#
loop_
_entity_poly.entity_id
_entity_poly.type
_entity_poly.pdbx_seq_one_letter_code
_entity_poly.pdbx_strand_id
1 'polypeptide(L)'
;MSALQNTPSGPQAGESGSNPEKLQRKLGARHLNMIAMGGAIGTGLLVASGGSISQAGPGGALAAYAAIGFMVYLLMQSLGEMSTWLPTAGSFENWATRWISPSFGFATGWNYWFNWAITLAAEIVAVALVMRYWFPDVPSWVWSAVFLTVLFLINAFTVKGFGETEFYLALIKVVTVIVFLIVGVAMIFGILGGPSPGTQNWTSGDAPFVNGWLGWFSIMMIAGFSFQGTELIAVAAGEAENPERTIPKAVRTVFFRITLFYIGAIAVIGFLLHYSDPHLLAADIGDISISPFTLIFERAGILATATIMNAVVLTAILSAGNSGMYASSRMLYSLALSGKAPKIFTKVNKRGVPMPALLATTTVGAFAFITSLIGDGAAYLWLITVSGLSGFIVWAGIAWSHYRFRKAMKAQGHDPAELPFRSKLFPLGPIVALIMVLVIIFGQNMEIFSGQFNVGAIFSTYVGLIAFLLLWIGHKIVTRSKMVDPATADLSRVDH
;
A
#
# COMPACT_ATOMS: atom_id res chain seq x y z
N MET A 1 61.97 -24.06 -29.53
CA MET A 1 61.37 -25.37 -29.19
C MET A 1 60.84 -25.31 -27.77
N SER A 2 59.53 -25.15 -27.60
CA SER A 2 58.82 -25.42 -26.35
C SER A 2 57.36 -25.67 -26.73
N ALA A 3 56.91 -26.89 -26.46
CA ALA A 3 55.72 -27.50 -27.01
C ALA A 3 54.45 -26.99 -26.33
N LEU A 4 53.42 -26.72 -27.14
CA LEU A 4 52.04 -26.55 -26.72
C LEU A 4 51.49 -27.90 -26.22
N GLN A 5 51.13 -28.00 -24.94
CA GLN A 5 50.38 -29.13 -24.41
C GLN A 5 48.89 -28.89 -24.63
N ASN A 6 48.33 -29.62 -25.59
CA ASN A 6 46.91 -29.91 -25.72
C ASN A 6 46.52 -30.98 -24.68
N THR A 7 45.61 -30.66 -23.76
CA THR A 7 44.86 -31.66 -22.99
C THR A 7 43.48 -31.88 -23.63
N PRO A 8 42.99 -33.13 -23.77
CA PRO A 8 41.71 -33.41 -24.41
C PRO A 8 40.54 -33.15 -23.46
N SER A 9 39.48 -32.58 -24.03
CA SER A 9 38.16 -32.37 -23.45
C SER A 9 37.48 -33.71 -23.07
N GLY A 10 37.28 -33.93 -21.78
CA GLY A 10 36.39 -34.98 -21.27
C GLY A 10 34.90 -34.60 -21.46
N PRO A 11 34.00 -35.58 -21.58
CA PRO A 11 32.61 -35.35 -21.94
C PRO A 11 31.87 -34.60 -20.82
N GLN A 12 31.19 -33.51 -21.20
CA GLN A 12 30.28 -32.75 -20.34
C GLN A 12 29.16 -33.69 -19.86
N ALA A 13 29.26 -34.12 -18.60
CA ALA A 13 28.14 -34.68 -17.88
C ALA A 13 27.08 -33.57 -17.78
N GLY A 14 25.92 -33.82 -18.37
CA GLY A 14 24.75 -32.96 -18.21
C GLY A 14 24.34 -32.93 -16.75
N GLU A 15 24.81 -31.91 -16.04
CA GLU A 15 24.18 -31.49 -14.80
C GLU A 15 22.80 -30.94 -15.17
N SER A 16 21.79 -31.79 -15.02
CA SER A 16 20.42 -31.35 -14.78
C SER A 16 20.40 -30.62 -13.43
N GLY A 17 20.93 -29.40 -13.42
CA GLY A 17 20.82 -28.49 -12.29
C GLY A 17 19.36 -28.22 -12.05
N SER A 18 18.83 -28.74 -10.95
CA SER A 18 17.55 -28.33 -10.37
C SER A 18 17.63 -26.84 -10.08
N ASN A 19 17.28 -26.03 -11.07
CA ASN A 19 17.11 -24.60 -10.90
C ASN A 19 16.08 -24.42 -9.77
N PRO A 20 16.40 -23.77 -8.64
CA PRO A 20 15.39 -23.48 -7.63
C PRO A 20 14.27 -22.72 -8.34
N GLU A 21 13.06 -23.27 -8.34
CA GLU A 21 11.94 -22.79 -9.16
C GLU A 21 11.72 -21.28 -8.88
N LYS A 22 12.14 -20.43 -9.83
CA LYS A 22 12.13 -18.97 -9.70
C LYS A 22 10.75 -18.42 -10.10
N LEU A 23 10.37 -17.28 -9.51
CA LEU A 23 9.19 -16.52 -9.92
C LEU A 23 9.29 -16.14 -11.41
N GLN A 24 8.15 -16.12 -12.12
CA GLN A 24 8.13 -15.84 -13.56
C GLN A 24 8.05 -14.33 -13.81
N ARG A 25 9.00 -13.79 -14.59
CA ARG A 25 9.01 -12.39 -15.03
C ARG A 25 8.07 -12.18 -16.23
N LYS A 26 6.78 -11.95 -15.96
CA LYS A 26 5.73 -11.81 -16.99
C LYS A 26 4.92 -10.52 -16.88
N LEU A 27 5.32 -9.59 -16.02
CA LEU A 27 4.63 -8.32 -15.83
C LEU A 27 5.25 -7.22 -16.71
N GLY A 28 4.54 -6.88 -17.79
CA GLY A 28 4.88 -5.74 -18.65
C GLY A 28 4.49 -4.38 -18.05
N ALA A 29 4.88 -3.30 -18.71
CA ALA A 29 4.72 -1.92 -18.22
C ALA A 29 3.27 -1.50 -17.94
N ARG A 30 2.30 -1.99 -18.74
CA ARG A 30 0.88 -1.72 -18.51
C ARG A 30 0.40 -2.32 -17.18
N HIS A 31 0.87 -3.52 -16.83
CA HIS A 31 0.49 -4.17 -15.58
C HIS A 31 1.09 -3.42 -14.40
N LEU A 32 2.36 -3.02 -14.46
CA LEU A 32 3.00 -2.27 -13.37
C LEU A 32 2.31 -0.92 -13.12
N ASN A 33 1.91 -0.21 -14.18
CA ASN A 33 1.17 1.04 -14.04
C ASN A 33 -0.20 0.83 -13.39
N MET A 34 -0.93 -0.21 -13.81
CA MET A 34 -2.26 -0.50 -13.25
C MET A 34 -2.20 -1.10 -11.86
N ILE A 35 -1.21 -1.92 -11.52
CA ILE A 35 -0.97 -2.41 -10.15
C ILE A 35 -0.72 -1.23 -9.22
N ALA A 36 0.06 -0.24 -9.65
CA ALA A 36 0.36 0.91 -8.84
C ALA A 36 -0.83 1.87 -8.65
N MET A 37 -1.60 2.11 -9.72
CA MET A 37 -2.81 2.93 -9.63
C MET A 37 -3.95 2.19 -8.91
N GLY A 38 -4.11 0.90 -9.16
CA GLY A 38 -5.10 0.03 -8.55
C GLY A 38 -4.83 -0.20 -7.07
N GLY A 39 -3.58 -0.46 -6.70
CA GLY A 39 -3.16 -0.61 -5.31
C GLY A 39 -3.36 0.67 -4.50
N ALA A 40 -3.17 1.84 -5.11
CA ALA A 40 -3.34 3.13 -4.43
C ALA A 40 -4.81 3.58 -4.37
N ILE A 41 -5.51 3.62 -5.50
CA ILE A 41 -6.91 4.07 -5.55
C ILE A 41 -7.79 2.96 -4.98
N GLY A 42 -8.27 3.15 -3.76
CA GLY A 42 -9.03 2.12 -3.03
C GLY A 42 -10.08 2.68 -2.08
N THR A 43 -10.40 1.85 -1.09
CA THR A 43 -11.33 2.15 0.02
C THR A 43 -10.94 3.41 0.78
N GLY A 44 -9.64 3.71 0.90
CA GLY A 44 -9.17 4.96 1.50
C GLY A 44 -9.76 6.23 0.85
N LEU A 45 -9.67 6.34 -0.49
CA LEU A 45 -10.23 7.49 -1.20
C LEU A 45 -11.76 7.43 -1.30
N LEU A 46 -12.32 6.27 -1.62
CA LEU A 46 -13.76 6.15 -1.91
C LEU A 46 -14.62 6.13 -0.64
N VAL A 47 -14.12 5.56 0.45
CA VAL A 47 -14.89 5.35 1.69
C VAL A 47 -14.38 6.26 2.81
N ALA A 48 -13.07 6.27 3.07
CA ALA A 48 -12.51 6.97 4.24
C ALA A 48 -12.35 8.50 4.07
N SER A 49 -12.49 9.02 2.84
CA SER A 49 -12.42 10.46 2.58
C SER A 49 -13.53 11.27 3.24
N GLY A 50 -14.72 10.67 3.44
CA GLY A 50 -15.84 11.35 4.10
C GLY A 50 -15.52 11.70 5.56
N GLY A 51 -14.99 10.73 6.31
CA GLY A 51 -14.50 10.96 7.67
C GLY A 51 -13.33 11.95 7.73
N SER A 52 -12.46 11.96 6.70
CA SER A 52 -11.35 12.93 6.63
C SER A 52 -11.85 14.37 6.53
N ILE A 53 -12.84 14.63 5.67
CA ILE A 53 -13.43 15.96 5.49
C ILE A 53 -14.27 16.36 6.69
N SER A 54 -15.01 15.42 7.28
CA SER A 54 -15.80 15.70 8.47
C SER A 54 -14.95 16.10 9.68
N GLN A 55 -13.83 15.41 9.90
CA GLN A 55 -12.96 15.66 11.06
C GLN A 55 -12.03 16.88 10.90
N ALA A 56 -11.50 17.12 9.69
CA ALA A 56 -10.48 18.15 9.45
C ALA A 56 -11.01 19.36 8.65
N GLY A 57 -12.23 19.30 8.12
CA GLY A 57 -12.76 20.28 7.20
C GLY A 57 -12.16 20.14 5.79
N PRO A 58 -12.68 20.91 4.80
CA PRO A 58 -12.24 20.81 3.42
C PRO A 58 -10.77 21.24 3.22
N GLY A 59 -10.33 22.29 3.90
CA GLY A 59 -8.94 22.75 3.83
C GLY A 59 -7.98 21.85 4.61
N GLY A 60 -8.38 21.39 5.81
CA GLY A 60 -7.61 20.42 6.57
C GLY A 60 -7.42 19.11 5.81
N ALA A 61 -8.49 18.55 5.24
CA ALA A 61 -8.41 17.37 4.39
C ALA A 61 -7.49 17.57 3.18
N LEU A 62 -7.67 18.67 2.43
CA LEU A 62 -6.84 18.94 1.25
C LEU A 62 -5.36 19.08 1.60
N ALA A 63 -5.05 19.82 2.67
CA ALA A 63 -3.67 20.02 3.13
C ALA A 63 -3.03 18.71 3.62
N ALA A 64 -3.79 17.85 4.32
CA ALA A 64 -3.29 16.56 4.79
C ALA A 64 -2.98 15.62 3.62
N TYR A 65 -3.90 15.49 2.67
CA TYR A 65 -3.69 14.67 1.47
C TYR A 65 -2.56 15.19 0.59
N ALA A 66 -2.37 16.52 0.50
CA ALA A 66 -1.22 17.11 -0.18
C ALA A 66 0.10 16.81 0.54
N ALA A 67 0.14 16.89 1.88
CA ALA A 67 1.33 16.57 2.66
C ALA A 67 1.72 15.09 2.54
N ILE A 68 0.75 14.16 2.64
CA ILE A 68 0.98 12.73 2.43
C ILE A 68 1.39 12.47 0.97
N GLY A 69 0.72 13.09 -0.01
CA GLY A 69 1.10 12.98 -1.42
C GLY A 69 2.56 13.41 -1.65
N PHE A 70 2.99 14.50 -1.03
CA PHE A 70 4.39 14.94 -1.07
C PHE A 70 5.34 13.92 -0.39
N MET A 71 4.98 13.37 0.76
CA MET A 71 5.78 12.33 1.41
C MET A 71 5.93 11.08 0.52
N VAL A 72 4.83 10.63 -0.08
CA VAL A 72 4.79 9.48 -0.99
C VAL A 72 5.62 9.74 -2.24
N TYR A 73 5.67 10.98 -2.76
CA TYR A 73 6.59 11.34 -3.84
C TYR A 73 8.05 11.02 -3.48
N LEU A 74 8.50 11.45 -2.30
CA LEU A 74 9.86 11.27 -1.83
C LEU A 74 10.17 9.77 -1.64
N LEU A 75 9.20 9.01 -1.14
CA LEU A 75 9.30 7.55 -1.01
C LEU A 75 9.35 6.86 -2.38
N MET A 76 8.56 7.30 -3.35
CA MET A 76 8.57 6.77 -4.72
C MET A 76 9.90 7.05 -5.44
N GLN A 77 10.51 8.21 -5.21
CA GLN A 77 11.87 8.48 -5.70
C GLN A 77 12.88 7.50 -5.08
N SER A 78 12.77 7.25 -3.77
CA SER A 78 13.63 6.31 -3.05
C SER A 78 13.46 4.88 -3.54
N LEU A 79 12.21 4.46 -3.72
CA LEU A 79 11.82 3.15 -4.21
C LEU A 79 12.28 2.92 -5.65
N GLY A 80 12.10 3.90 -6.53
CA GLY A 80 12.50 3.79 -7.94
C GLY A 80 14.00 3.57 -8.10
N GLU A 81 14.82 4.25 -7.30
CA GLU A 81 16.28 4.12 -7.33
C GLU A 81 16.71 2.73 -6.85
N MET A 82 16.21 2.29 -5.68
CA MET A 82 16.56 0.97 -5.14
C MET A 82 16.00 -0.20 -5.96
N SER A 83 14.79 -0.07 -6.52
CA SER A 83 14.13 -1.14 -7.30
C SER A 83 14.71 -1.31 -8.69
N THR A 84 15.30 -0.27 -9.27
CA THR A 84 16.03 -0.39 -10.53
C THR A 84 17.44 -0.91 -10.33
N TRP A 85 18.05 -0.69 -9.16
CA TRP A 85 19.34 -1.29 -8.80
C TRP A 85 19.22 -2.75 -8.41
N LEU A 86 18.25 -3.10 -7.56
CA LEU A 86 18.05 -4.45 -7.04
C LEU A 86 16.56 -4.88 -7.18
N PRO A 87 16.13 -5.26 -8.40
CA PRO A 87 14.75 -5.69 -8.67
C PRO A 87 14.49 -7.08 -8.09
N THR A 88 13.97 -7.13 -6.86
CA THR A 88 13.65 -8.38 -6.15
C THR A 88 12.25 -8.32 -5.58
N ALA A 89 11.56 -9.47 -5.53
CA ALA A 89 10.20 -9.55 -4.98
C ALA A 89 10.16 -9.31 -3.46
N GLY A 90 11.26 -9.57 -2.74
CA GLY A 90 11.40 -9.25 -1.32
C GLY A 90 11.93 -7.85 -1.04
N SER A 91 11.74 -6.91 -1.96
CA SER A 91 12.38 -5.58 -2.03
C SER A 91 12.73 -4.99 -0.65
N PHE A 92 11.72 -4.75 0.20
CA PHE A 92 11.89 -4.09 1.50
C PHE A 92 12.75 -4.90 2.47
N GLU A 93 12.57 -6.22 2.52
CA GLU A 93 13.35 -7.13 3.36
C GLU A 93 14.81 -7.20 2.89
N ASN A 94 15.02 -7.34 1.57
CA ASN A 94 16.35 -7.42 0.98
C ASN A 94 17.14 -6.13 1.17
N TRP A 95 16.54 -4.97 0.87
CA TRP A 95 17.19 -3.66 1.05
C TRP A 95 17.56 -3.40 2.51
N ALA A 96 16.63 -3.67 3.43
CA ALA A 96 16.86 -3.52 4.86
C ALA A 96 17.98 -4.45 5.36
N THR A 97 18.02 -5.69 4.89
CA THR A 97 19.06 -6.68 5.23
C THR A 97 20.43 -6.24 4.77
N ARG A 98 20.54 -5.84 3.50
CA ARG A 98 21.82 -5.51 2.84
C ARG A 98 22.40 -4.18 3.29
N TRP A 99 21.56 -3.19 3.64
CA TRP A 99 22.05 -1.81 3.84
C TRP A 99 21.85 -1.27 5.26
N ILE A 100 20.97 -1.89 6.07
CA ILE A 100 20.72 -1.50 7.47
C ILE A 100 21.25 -2.57 8.43
N SER A 101 20.57 -3.72 8.53
CA SER A 101 21.00 -4.87 9.34
C SER A 101 20.15 -6.10 9.03
N PRO A 102 20.67 -7.33 9.21
CA PRO A 102 19.88 -8.55 9.06
C PRO A 102 18.62 -8.60 9.91
N SER A 103 18.68 -8.13 11.16
CA SER A 103 17.51 -8.10 12.05
C SER A 103 16.47 -7.07 11.65
N PHE A 104 16.88 -5.91 11.14
CA PHE A 104 15.94 -4.92 10.62
C PHE A 104 15.26 -5.45 9.36
N GLY A 105 16.00 -6.14 8.48
CA GLY A 105 15.41 -6.82 7.33
C GLY A 105 14.40 -7.91 7.71
N PHE A 106 14.72 -8.73 8.71
CA PHE A 106 13.77 -9.70 9.28
C PHE A 106 12.46 -9.03 9.74
N ALA A 107 12.57 -8.00 10.58
CA ALA A 107 11.40 -7.31 11.09
C ALA A 107 10.59 -6.61 9.99
N THR A 108 11.26 -5.93 9.06
CA THR A 108 10.62 -5.23 7.93
C THR A 108 9.88 -6.19 7.01
N GLY A 109 10.46 -7.35 6.70
CA GLY A 109 9.79 -8.36 5.87
C GLY A 109 8.54 -8.93 6.54
N TRP A 110 8.63 -9.30 7.82
CA TRP A 110 7.46 -9.78 8.58
C TRP A 110 6.39 -8.71 8.75
N ASN A 111 6.78 -7.46 9.01
CA ASN A 111 5.85 -6.33 9.09
C ASN A 111 5.17 -6.03 7.76
N TYR A 112 5.88 -6.13 6.63
CA TYR A 112 5.26 -5.96 5.32
C TYR A 112 4.27 -7.08 4.99
N TRP A 113 4.62 -8.33 5.30
CA TRP A 113 3.69 -9.46 5.16
C TRP A 113 2.45 -9.29 6.03
N PHE A 114 2.65 -8.92 7.29
CA PHE A 114 1.60 -8.69 8.28
C PHE A 114 0.68 -7.53 7.86
N ASN A 115 1.25 -6.41 7.38
CA ASN A 115 0.47 -5.27 6.89
C ASN A 115 -0.55 -5.73 5.85
N TRP A 116 -0.09 -6.35 4.76
CA TRP A 116 -0.97 -6.79 3.68
C TRP A 116 -1.91 -7.93 4.06
N ALA A 117 -1.53 -8.77 5.02
CA ALA A 117 -2.41 -9.80 5.54
C ALA A 117 -3.57 -9.21 6.38
N ILE A 118 -3.30 -8.14 7.15
CA ILE A 118 -4.33 -7.39 7.87
C ILE A 118 -5.16 -6.53 6.92
N THR A 119 -4.54 -5.89 5.93
CA THR A 119 -5.29 -5.16 4.88
C THR A 119 -6.27 -6.11 4.21
N LEU A 120 -5.84 -7.31 3.83
CA LEU A 120 -6.73 -8.34 3.29
C LEU A 120 -7.90 -8.65 4.23
N ALA A 121 -7.65 -8.78 5.54
CA ALA A 121 -8.71 -8.97 6.51
C ALA A 121 -9.69 -7.77 6.55
N ALA A 122 -9.17 -6.53 6.54
CA ALA A 122 -10.00 -5.32 6.51
C ALA A 122 -10.88 -5.27 5.26
N GLU A 123 -10.32 -5.60 4.10
CA GLU A 123 -11.04 -5.66 2.83
C GLU A 123 -12.16 -6.72 2.85
N ILE A 124 -11.90 -7.91 3.42
CA ILE A 124 -12.92 -8.97 3.57
C ILE A 124 -14.11 -8.53 4.44
N VAL A 125 -13.85 -7.71 5.48
CA VAL A 125 -14.90 -7.10 6.31
C VAL A 125 -15.65 -6.01 5.54
N ALA A 126 -14.92 -5.17 4.80
CA ALA A 126 -15.52 -4.11 3.98
C ALA A 126 -16.48 -4.65 2.91
N VAL A 127 -16.17 -5.79 2.29
CA VAL A 127 -17.09 -6.46 1.35
C VAL A 127 -18.43 -6.76 2.01
N ALA A 128 -18.42 -7.32 3.21
CA ALA A 128 -19.65 -7.67 3.89
C ALA A 128 -20.52 -6.43 4.16
N LEU A 129 -19.89 -5.32 4.57
CA LEU A 129 -20.57 -4.04 4.76
C LEU A 129 -21.21 -3.53 3.47
N VAL A 130 -20.51 -3.63 2.34
CA VAL A 130 -21.01 -3.16 1.05
C VAL A 130 -22.10 -4.10 0.51
N MET A 131 -21.96 -5.42 0.69
CA MET A 131 -22.94 -6.40 0.22
C MET A 131 -24.29 -6.33 0.94
N ARG A 132 -24.32 -5.83 2.18
CA ARG A 132 -25.58 -5.56 2.91
C ARG A 132 -26.49 -4.57 2.18
N TYR A 133 -25.95 -3.71 1.31
CA TYR A 133 -26.76 -2.81 0.49
C TYR A 133 -27.74 -3.57 -0.42
N TRP A 134 -27.31 -4.68 -1.04
CA TRP A 134 -28.20 -5.50 -1.88
C TRP A 134 -28.83 -6.67 -1.13
N PHE A 135 -28.13 -7.22 -0.14
CA PHE A 135 -28.51 -8.45 0.55
C PHE A 135 -28.37 -8.28 2.07
N PRO A 136 -29.23 -7.46 2.71
CA PRO A 136 -29.13 -7.14 4.13
C PRO A 136 -29.34 -8.36 5.04
N ASP A 137 -30.14 -9.33 4.61
CA ASP A 137 -30.48 -10.53 5.38
C ASP A 137 -29.41 -11.64 5.29
N VAL A 138 -28.42 -11.50 4.40
CA VAL A 138 -27.38 -12.50 4.24
C VAL A 138 -26.27 -12.26 5.27
N PRO A 139 -25.89 -13.27 6.07
CA PRO A 139 -24.84 -13.11 7.07
C PRO A 139 -23.50 -12.66 6.46
N SER A 140 -22.84 -11.70 7.11
CA SER A 140 -21.55 -11.12 6.67
C SER A 140 -20.49 -12.16 6.31
N TRP A 141 -20.40 -13.24 7.11
CA TRP A 141 -19.40 -14.30 6.91
C TRP A 141 -19.53 -15.01 5.55
N VAL A 142 -20.75 -15.08 4.97
CA VAL A 142 -20.98 -15.71 3.67
C VAL A 142 -20.27 -14.91 2.58
N TRP A 143 -20.47 -13.59 2.56
CA TRP A 143 -19.82 -12.70 1.60
C TRP A 143 -18.31 -12.67 1.79
N SER A 144 -17.86 -12.61 3.04
CA SER A 144 -16.44 -12.70 3.37
C SER A 144 -15.81 -14.01 2.85
N ALA A 145 -16.47 -15.15 3.00
CA ALA A 145 -15.98 -16.45 2.52
C ALA A 145 -15.95 -16.56 1.00
N VAL A 146 -17.00 -16.08 0.32
CA VAL A 146 -17.06 -16.02 -1.14
C VAL A 146 -15.92 -15.16 -1.68
N PHE A 147 -15.71 -13.98 -1.11
CA PHE A 147 -14.69 -13.05 -1.60
C PHE A 147 -13.27 -13.55 -1.36
N LEU A 148 -12.99 -14.11 -0.17
CA LEU A 148 -11.70 -14.75 0.11
C LEU A 148 -11.42 -15.90 -0.89
N THR A 149 -12.45 -16.70 -1.21
CA THR A 149 -12.33 -17.78 -2.20
C THR A 149 -12.00 -17.24 -3.59
N VAL A 150 -12.70 -16.19 -4.04
CA VAL A 150 -12.43 -15.54 -5.33
C VAL A 150 -11.00 -14.99 -5.39
N LEU A 151 -10.57 -14.26 -4.35
CA LEU A 151 -9.21 -13.71 -4.25
C LEU A 151 -8.14 -14.80 -4.28
N PHE A 152 -8.36 -15.88 -3.51
CA PHE A 152 -7.46 -17.04 -3.49
C PHE A 152 -7.34 -17.66 -4.88
N LEU A 153 -8.47 -17.89 -5.57
CA LEU A 153 -8.49 -18.48 -6.90
C LEU A 153 -7.73 -17.61 -7.91
N ILE A 154 -8.00 -16.30 -7.94
CA ILE A 154 -7.30 -15.35 -8.83
C ILE A 154 -5.78 -15.45 -8.63
N ASN A 155 -5.33 -15.49 -7.37
CA ASN A 155 -3.91 -15.55 -7.03
C ASN A 155 -3.27 -16.94 -7.19
N ALA A 156 -4.07 -18.02 -7.14
CA ALA A 156 -3.60 -19.40 -7.27
C ALA A 156 -3.35 -19.83 -8.73
N PHE A 157 -4.01 -19.20 -9.71
CA PHE A 157 -3.88 -19.59 -11.12
C PHE A 157 -2.56 -19.14 -11.74
N THR A 158 -2.37 -17.85 -12.02
CA THR A 158 -1.12 -17.36 -12.64
C THR A 158 -0.84 -15.91 -12.28
N VAL A 159 0.44 -15.53 -12.27
CA VAL A 159 0.89 -14.13 -12.13
C VAL A 159 0.31 -13.22 -13.23
N LYS A 160 0.15 -13.76 -14.45
CA LYS A 160 -0.47 -13.02 -15.56
C LYS A 160 -1.97 -12.80 -15.29
N GLY A 161 -2.67 -13.81 -14.77
CA GLY A 161 -4.06 -13.69 -14.34
C GLY A 161 -4.25 -12.60 -13.29
N PHE A 162 -3.37 -12.55 -12.29
CA PHE A 162 -3.32 -11.43 -11.34
C PHE A 162 -3.18 -10.07 -12.07
N GLY A 163 -2.19 -9.92 -12.95
CA GLY A 163 -1.92 -8.66 -13.64
C GLY A 163 -3.04 -8.19 -14.58
N GLU A 164 -3.72 -9.11 -15.26
CA GLU A 164 -4.86 -8.80 -16.13
C GLU A 164 -6.11 -8.44 -15.31
N THR A 165 -6.43 -9.21 -14.25
CA THR A 165 -7.53 -8.87 -13.34
C THR A 165 -7.32 -7.48 -12.75
N GLU A 166 -6.11 -7.20 -12.26
CA GLU A 166 -5.76 -5.91 -11.68
C GLU A 166 -5.88 -4.78 -12.70
N PHE A 167 -5.49 -5.03 -13.96
CA PHE A 167 -5.65 -4.06 -15.05
C PHE A 167 -7.12 -3.63 -15.21
N TYR A 168 -8.06 -4.58 -15.27
CA TYR A 168 -9.48 -4.25 -15.45
C TYR A 168 -10.10 -3.62 -14.21
N LEU A 169 -9.79 -4.12 -13.00
CA LEU A 169 -10.30 -3.54 -11.75
C LEU A 169 -9.81 -2.11 -11.54
N ALA A 170 -8.53 -1.85 -11.81
CA ALA A 170 -7.97 -0.51 -11.72
C ALA A 170 -8.53 0.44 -12.80
N LEU A 171 -8.87 -0.07 -14.00
CA LEU A 171 -9.48 0.73 -15.05
C LEU A 171 -10.85 1.27 -14.64
N ILE A 172 -11.71 0.44 -14.05
CA ILE A 172 -13.04 0.83 -13.55
C ILE A 172 -12.89 2.00 -12.54
N LYS A 173 -11.95 1.88 -11.61
CA LYS A 173 -11.67 2.91 -10.61
C LYS A 173 -11.20 4.22 -11.21
N VAL A 174 -10.20 4.15 -12.09
CA VAL A 174 -9.64 5.35 -12.74
C VAL A 174 -10.72 6.07 -13.55
N VAL A 175 -11.52 5.34 -14.33
CA VAL A 175 -12.65 5.92 -15.07
C VAL A 175 -13.66 6.56 -14.13
N THR A 176 -14.02 5.90 -13.03
CA THR A 176 -14.96 6.44 -12.05
C THR A 176 -14.46 7.75 -11.45
N VAL A 177 -13.19 7.82 -11.06
CA VAL A 177 -12.60 9.06 -10.52
C VAL A 177 -12.57 10.17 -11.58
N ILE A 178 -12.25 9.86 -12.83
CA ILE A 178 -12.28 10.86 -13.92
C ILE A 178 -13.70 11.41 -14.11
N VAL A 179 -14.72 10.53 -14.18
CA VAL A 179 -16.12 10.94 -14.28
C VAL A 179 -16.53 11.78 -13.08
N PHE A 180 -16.12 11.38 -11.87
CA PHE A 180 -16.38 12.12 -10.64
C PHE A 180 -15.79 13.54 -10.69
N LEU A 181 -14.54 13.69 -11.14
CA LEU A 181 -13.92 15.01 -11.28
C LEU A 181 -14.65 15.88 -12.30
N ILE A 182 -15.04 15.32 -13.45
CA ILE A 182 -15.77 16.06 -14.50
C ILE A 182 -17.13 16.52 -13.98
N VAL A 183 -17.93 15.60 -13.43
CA VAL A 183 -19.25 15.91 -12.89
C VAL A 183 -19.15 16.89 -11.73
N GLY A 184 -18.25 16.65 -10.79
CA GLY A 184 -18.06 17.50 -9.63
C GLY A 184 -17.64 18.91 -9.99
N VAL A 185 -16.68 19.07 -10.91
CA VAL A 185 -16.31 20.40 -11.43
C VAL A 185 -17.49 21.07 -12.13
N ALA A 186 -18.27 20.35 -12.94
CA ALA A 186 -19.46 20.89 -13.57
C ALA A 186 -20.52 21.36 -12.55
N MET A 187 -20.69 20.63 -11.44
CA MET A 187 -21.58 21.05 -10.33
C MET A 187 -21.05 22.29 -9.62
N ILE A 188 -19.74 22.38 -9.37
CA ILE A 188 -19.12 23.55 -8.74
C ILE A 188 -19.38 24.82 -9.55
N PHE A 189 -19.34 24.73 -10.88
CA PHE A 189 -19.64 25.86 -11.77
C PHE A 189 -21.13 26.05 -12.08
N GLY A 190 -22.03 25.23 -11.51
CA GLY A 190 -23.48 25.32 -11.75
C GLY A 190 -23.93 24.90 -13.15
N ILE A 191 -23.10 24.17 -13.90
CA ILE A 191 -23.38 23.78 -15.30
C ILE A 191 -24.50 22.71 -15.37
N LEU A 192 -24.67 21.92 -14.32
CA LEU A 192 -25.68 20.84 -14.24
C LEU A 192 -27.05 21.29 -13.70
N GLY A 193 -27.37 22.59 -13.77
CA GLY A 193 -28.72 23.09 -13.47
C GLY A 193 -29.04 23.35 -11.99
N GLY A 194 -28.06 23.23 -11.10
CA GLY A 194 -28.15 23.66 -9.69
C GLY A 194 -27.34 24.94 -9.42
N PRO A 195 -27.63 25.68 -8.34
CA PRO A 195 -26.82 26.84 -7.97
C PRO A 195 -25.38 26.40 -7.65
N SER A 196 -24.40 27.20 -8.08
CA SER A 196 -23.01 26.99 -7.67
C SER A 196 -22.92 27.10 -6.14
N PRO A 197 -22.26 26.15 -5.44
CA PRO A 197 -22.04 26.25 -4.00
C PRO A 197 -21.08 27.41 -3.63
N GLY A 198 -20.40 28.00 -4.62
CA GLY A 198 -19.37 29.02 -4.40
C GLY A 198 -18.29 28.52 -3.46
N THR A 199 -17.90 29.35 -2.49
CA THR A 199 -16.92 29.01 -1.45
C THR A 199 -17.58 28.72 -0.10
N GLN A 200 -18.90 28.58 -0.04
CA GLN A 200 -19.64 28.54 1.22
C GLN A 200 -19.12 27.43 2.15
N ASN A 201 -18.97 26.21 1.63
CA ASN A 201 -18.48 25.05 2.38
C ASN A 201 -17.04 25.21 2.91
N TRP A 202 -16.27 26.17 2.38
CA TRP A 202 -14.90 26.47 2.81
C TRP A 202 -14.84 27.60 3.85
N THR A 203 -15.92 28.35 4.02
CA THR A 203 -15.96 29.55 4.88
C THR A 203 -16.99 29.48 6.00
N SER A 204 -17.87 28.47 5.99
CA SER A 204 -18.92 28.32 6.99
C SER A 204 -18.46 27.50 8.20
N GLY A 205 -18.94 27.87 9.39
CA GLY A 205 -18.61 27.17 10.63
C GLY A 205 -17.12 27.22 10.94
N ASP A 206 -16.54 26.07 11.30
CA ASP A 206 -15.12 25.91 11.61
C ASP A 206 -14.26 25.63 10.37
N ALA A 207 -14.85 25.65 9.17
CA ALA A 207 -14.12 25.53 7.92
C ALA A 207 -13.19 26.76 7.73
N PRO A 208 -12.03 26.60 7.06
CA PRO A 208 -11.62 25.42 6.29
C PRO A 208 -10.84 24.37 7.11
N PHE A 209 -10.46 24.65 8.36
CA PHE A 209 -9.69 23.75 9.22
C PHE A 209 -10.46 23.41 10.49
N VAL A 210 -11.36 22.43 10.37
CA VAL A 210 -12.16 21.93 11.51
C VAL A 210 -11.22 21.26 12.50
N ASN A 211 -11.41 21.55 13.80
CA ASN A 211 -10.49 21.14 14.87
C ASN A 211 -9.04 21.64 14.69
N GLY A 212 -8.82 22.66 13.83
CA GLY A 212 -7.52 23.30 13.61
C GLY A 212 -6.40 22.32 13.24
N TRP A 213 -5.23 22.52 13.85
CA TRP A 213 -4.07 21.63 13.67
C TRP A 213 -4.34 20.19 14.08
N LEU A 214 -5.15 19.97 15.14
CA LEU A 214 -5.43 18.63 15.64
C LEU A 214 -6.28 17.83 14.65
N GLY A 215 -7.29 18.45 14.03
CA GLY A 215 -8.07 17.81 12.97
C GLY A 215 -7.25 17.52 11.73
N TRP A 216 -6.42 18.46 11.29
CA TRP A 216 -5.49 18.24 10.17
C TRP A 216 -4.53 17.08 10.42
N PHE A 217 -3.98 16.99 11.64
CA PHE A 217 -3.04 15.96 12.01
C PHE A 217 -3.69 14.59 12.21
N SER A 218 -4.88 14.53 12.85
CA SER A 218 -5.56 13.27 13.17
C SER A 218 -5.89 12.43 11.93
N ILE A 219 -6.17 13.09 10.80
CA ILE A 219 -6.50 12.41 9.54
C ILE A 219 -5.27 11.99 8.72
N MET A 220 -4.05 12.34 9.14
CA MET A 220 -2.82 11.98 8.39
C MET A 220 -2.65 10.47 8.24
N MET A 221 -3.09 9.70 9.23
CA MET A 221 -3.06 8.24 9.15
C MET A 221 -4.02 7.73 8.07
N ILE A 222 -5.25 8.24 8.03
CA ILE A 222 -6.27 7.86 7.05
C ILE A 222 -5.84 8.25 5.64
N ALA A 223 -5.30 9.47 5.48
CA ALA A 223 -4.70 9.92 4.23
C ALA A 223 -3.53 9.00 3.83
N GLY A 224 -2.63 8.68 4.75
CA GLY A 224 -1.52 7.74 4.55
C GLY A 224 -1.96 6.36 4.09
N PHE A 225 -2.92 5.76 4.79
CA PHE A 225 -3.55 4.49 4.40
C PHE A 225 -4.08 4.55 2.97
N SER A 226 -4.71 5.67 2.59
CA SER A 226 -5.25 5.85 1.24
C SER A 226 -4.18 5.89 0.15
N PHE A 227 -2.91 6.18 0.48
CA PHE A 227 -1.79 6.12 -0.49
C PHE A 227 -0.97 4.83 -0.41
N GLN A 228 -1.28 3.91 0.51
CA GLN A 228 -0.66 2.59 0.53
C GLN A 228 -0.95 1.85 -0.77
N GLY A 229 -0.09 0.90 -1.12
CA GLY A 229 -0.17 0.18 -2.39
C GLY A 229 0.60 0.83 -3.53
N THR A 230 0.98 2.12 -3.41
CA THR A 230 1.96 2.72 -4.34
C THR A 230 3.31 1.99 -4.31
N GLU A 231 3.69 1.46 -3.14
CA GLU A 231 4.91 0.69 -2.98
C GLU A 231 4.89 -0.72 -3.60
N LEU A 232 3.72 -1.24 -4.03
CA LEU A 232 3.67 -2.55 -4.72
C LEU A 232 4.51 -2.60 -5.99
N ILE A 233 4.80 -1.44 -6.60
CA ILE A 233 5.72 -1.34 -7.74
C ILE A 233 7.05 -2.03 -7.42
N ALA A 234 7.56 -1.92 -6.19
CA ALA A 234 8.82 -2.54 -5.78
C ALA A 234 8.73 -4.06 -5.79
N VAL A 235 7.66 -4.62 -5.21
CA VAL A 235 7.44 -6.07 -5.15
C VAL A 235 7.28 -6.62 -6.57
N ALA A 236 6.47 -5.93 -7.39
CA ALA A 236 6.27 -6.27 -8.80
C ALA A 236 7.54 -6.11 -9.65
N ALA A 237 8.54 -5.34 -9.20
CA ALA A 237 9.82 -5.21 -9.89
C ALA A 237 10.56 -6.55 -10.02
N GLY A 238 10.39 -7.46 -9.05
CA GLY A 238 10.97 -8.80 -9.10
C GLY A 238 10.41 -9.69 -10.23
N GLU A 239 9.20 -9.40 -10.70
CA GLU A 239 8.49 -10.12 -11.75
C GLU A 239 8.30 -9.28 -13.03
N ALA A 240 8.94 -8.11 -13.12
CA ALA A 240 8.89 -7.25 -14.28
C ALA A 240 9.87 -7.70 -15.38
N GLU A 241 9.46 -7.59 -16.65
CA GLU A 241 10.29 -8.00 -17.80
C GLU A 241 11.55 -7.15 -17.96
N ASN A 242 11.43 -5.83 -17.79
CA ASN A 242 12.52 -4.87 -17.92
C ASN A 242 12.46 -3.83 -16.78
N PRO A 243 12.90 -4.16 -15.55
CA PRO A 243 12.74 -3.29 -14.38
C PRO A 243 13.41 -1.92 -14.56
N GLU A 244 14.61 -1.87 -15.12
CA GLU A 244 15.38 -0.62 -15.31
C GLU A 244 14.67 0.42 -16.19
N ARG A 245 13.80 -0.01 -17.11
CA ARG A 245 13.03 0.89 -17.98
C ARG A 245 11.59 1.08 -17.51
N THR A 246 11.01 0.04 -16.93
CA THR A 246 9.58 0.01 -16.62
C THR A 246 9.29 0.70 -15.28
N ILE A 247 10.13 0.46 -14.26
CA ILE A 247 9.97 1.06 -12.94
C ILE A 247 10.07 2.60 -12.99
N PRO A 248 11.05 3.21 -13.69
CA PRO A 248 11.12 4.67 -13.80
C PRO A 248 9.89 5.31 -14.43
N LYS A 249 9.32 4.67 -15.45
CA LYS A 249 8.10 5.15 -16.11
C LYS A 249 6.92 5.07 -15.16
N ALA A 250 6.76 3.95 -14.44
CA ALA A 250 5.70 3.79 -13.46
C ALA A 250 5.82 4.84 -12.34
N VAL A 251 6.99 4.96 -11.70
CA VAL A 251 7.25 5.94 -10.64
C VAL A 251 6.91 7.37 -11.05
N ARG A 252 7.29 7.79 -12.27
CA ARG A 252 7.01 9.15 -12.76
C ARG A 252 5.54 9.36 -13.11
N THR A 253 4.95 8.46 -13.89
CA THR A 253 3.61 8.68 -14.45
C THR A 253 2.49 8.41 -13.45
N VAL A 254 2.67 7.40 -12.59
CA VAL A 254 1.64 6.98 -11.63
C VAL A 254 1.52 7.99 -10.49
N PHE A 255 2.64 8.49 -9.97
CA PHE A 255 2.65 9.44 -8.87
C PHE A 255 1.79 10.69 -9.19
N PHE A 256 2.07 11.38 -10.29
CA PHE A 256 1.34 12.60 -10.64
C PHE A 256 -0.15 12.35 -10.86
N ARG A 257 -0.52 11.19 -11.41
CA ARG A 257 -1.92 10.82 -11.62
C ARG A 257 -2.64 10.54 -10.32
N ILE A 258 -2.05 9.76 -9.40
CA ILE A 258 -2.65 9.48 -8.08
C ILE A 258 -2.79 10.78 -7.28
N THR A 259 -1.74 11.59 -7.21
CA THR A 259 -1.82 12.87 -6.49
C THR A 259 -2.88 13.80 -7.09
N LEU A 260 -2.99 13.87 -8.42
CA LEU A 260 -4.03 14.64 -9.08
C LEU A 260 -5.43 14.12 -8.73
N PHE A 261 -5.64 12.80 -8.78
CA PHE A 261 -6.91 12.18 -8.43
C PHE A 261 -7.30 12.42 -6.97
N TYR A 262 -6.34 12.34 -6.06
CA TYR A 262 -6.58 12.51 -4.62
C TYR A 262 -6.86 13.97 -4.28
N ILE A 263 -5.97 14.87 -4.66
CA ILE A 263 -6.13 16.32 -4.40
C ILE A 263 -7.39 16.83 -5.11
N GLY A 264 -7.61 16.43 -6.37
CA GLY A 264 -8.78 16.80 -7.13
C GLY A 264 -10.07 16.28 -6.50
N ALA A 265 -10.12 15.02 -6.09
CA ALA A 265 -11.32 14.45 -5.48
C ALA A 265 -11.63 15.11 -4.13
N ILE A 266 -10.63 15.28 -3.26
CA ILE A 266 -10.82 15.94 -1.96
C ILE A 266 -11.26 17.40 -2.15
N ALA A 267 -10.68 18.12 -3.12
CA ALA A 267 -11.12 19.47 -3.44
C ALA A 267 -12.58 19.51 -3.90
N VAL A 268 -12.96 18.63 -4.84
CA VAL A 268 -14.34 18.53 -5.34
C VAL A 268 -15.31 18.22 -4.20
N ILE A 269 -14.99 17.26 -3.34
CA ILE A 269 -15.84 16.93 -2.19
C ILE A 269 -15.94 18.12 -1.25
N GLY A 270 -14.83 18.80 -0.95
CA GLY A 270 -14.81 19.96 -0.06
C GLY A 270 -15.60 21.17 -0.59
N PHE A 271 -15.72 21.35 -1.91
CA PHE A 271 -16.59 22.38 -2.48
C PHE A 271 -18.07 21.98 -2.50
N LEU A 272 -18.40 20.69 -2.65
CA LEU A 272 -19.78 20.24 -2.85
C LEU A 272 -20.49 19.78 -1.57
N LEU A 273 -19.74 19.33 -0.56
CA LEU A 273 -20.28 18.83 0.70
C LEU A 273 -19.75 19.66 1.88
N HIS A 274 -20.66 20.02 2.79
CA HIS A 274 -20.30 20.65 4.04
C HIS A 274 -19.71 19.61 5.01
N TYR A 275 -18.69 19.96 5.80
CA TYR A 275 -18.01 19.01 6.70
C TYR A 275 -18.94 18.40 7.77
N SER A 276 -20.00 19.12 8.14
CA SER A 276 -21.01 18.67 9.11
C SER A 276 -22.18 17.90 8.48
N ASP A 277 -22.08 17.51 7.20
CA ASP A 277 -23.12 16.71 6.56
C ASP A 277 -23.26 15.37 7.30
N PRO A 278 -24.45 15.01 7.82
CA PRO A 278 -24.66 13.77 8.57
C PRO A 278 -24.23 12.51 7.81
N HIS A 279 -24.30 12.52 6.48
CA HIS A 279 -23.89 11.38 5.65
C HIS A 279 -22.35 11.21 5.61
N LEU A 280 -21.58 12.25 5.93
CA LEU A 280 -20.13 12.16 6.12
C LEU A 280 -19.75 11.70 7.53
N LEU A 281 -20.61 12.01 8.51
CA LEU A 281 -20.46 11.69 9.94
C LEU A 281 -20.85 10.24 10.27
N ALA A 282 -21.52 9.52 9.35
CA ALA A 282 -21.95 8.13 9.50
C ALA A 282 -20.79 7.09 9.48
N ALA A 283 -19.64 7.45 10.05
CA ALA A 283 -18.62 6.49 10.47
C ALA A 283 -19.05 5.73 11.76
N ASP A 284 -20.15 6.12 12.40
CA ASP A 284 -20.76 5.38 13.52
C ASP A 284 -21.60 4.19 13.01
N ILE A 285 -20.91 3.06 12.78
CA ILE A 285 -21.19 1.65 13.16
C ILE A 285 -22.59 1.02 12.88
N GLY A 286 -23.60 1.71 12.35
CA GLY A 286 -24.94 1.14 12.12
C GLY A 286 -25.57 1.44 10.76
N ASP A 287 -25.39 2.66 10.25
CA ASP A 287 -25.93 3.07 8.95
C ASP A 287 -24.91 2.85 7.84
N ILE A 288 -25.42 2.47 6.66
CA ILE A 288 -24.62 2.20 5.45
C ILE A 288 -23.83 3.47 5.15
N SER A 289 -22.52 3.47 5.44
CA SER A 289 -21.66 4.62 5.20
C SER A 289 -21.69 4.97 3.70
N ILE A 290 -22.28 6.12 3.37
CA ILE A 290 -22.43 6.55 1.99
C ILE A 290 -21.11 7.20 1.58
N SER A 291 -20.42 6.57 0.61
CA SER A 291 -19.25 7.17 -0.03
C SER A 291 -19.57 8.61 -0.48
N PRO A 292 -18.68 9.60 -0.23
CA PRO A 292 -18.88 10.97 -0.72
C PRO A 292 -19.08 11.03 -2.25
N PHE A 293 -18.50 10.08 -2.98
CA PHE A 293 -18.68 9.94 -4.42
C PHE A 293 -20.13 9.60 -4.76
N THR A 294 -20.73 8.66 -4.03
CA THR A 294 -22.16 8.31 -4.14
C THR A 294 -23.04 9.52 -3.89
N LEU A 295 -22.80 10.25 -2.79
CA LEU A 295 -23.64 11.40 -2.43
C LEU A 295 -23.60 12.51 -3.48
N ILE A 296 -22.42 12.79 -4.04
CA ILE A 296 -22.26 13.83 -5.07
C ILE A 296 -22.93 13.41 -6.39
N PHE A 297 -22.77 12.15 -6.82
CA PHE A 297 -23.43 11.67 -8.03
C PHE A 297 -24.96 11.62 -7.88
N GLU A 298 -25.46 11.35 -6.68
CA GLU A 298 -26.89 11.40 -6.37
C GLU A 298 -27.41 12.84 -6.47
N ARG A 299 -26.68 13.81 -5.90
CA ARG A 299 -26.96 15.24 -6.05
C ARG A 299 -26.86 15.74 -7.49
N ALA A 300 -26.06 15.08 -8.33
CA ALA A 300 -25.97 15.36 -9.76
C ALA A 300 -27.17 14.80 -10.57
N GLY A 301 -28.09 14.07 -9.93
CA GLY A 301 -29.25 13.48 -10.59
C GLY A 301 -28.92 12.23 -11.42
N ILE A 302 -27.77 11.59 -11.18
CA ILE A 302 -27.40 10.36 -11.89
C ILE A 302 -28.27 9.20 -11.36
N LEU A 303 -29.00 8.55 -12.27
CA LEU A 303 -29.84 7.39 -11.93
C LEU A 303 -28.98 6.21 -11.46
N ALA A 304 -29.52 5.43 -10.52
CA ALA A 304 -28.88 4.23 -9.96
C ALA A 304 -27.50 4.46 -9.33
N THR A 305 -27.20 5.69 -8.90
CA THR A 305 -25.90 6.07 -8.32
C THR A 305 -25.45 5.15 -7.19
N ALA A 306 -26.31 4.87 -6.22
CA ALA A 306 -25.97 4.01 -5.08
C ALA A 306 -25.55 2.60 -5.53
N THR A 307 -26.27 2.00 -6.47
CA THR A 307 -25.93 0.68 -7.02
C THR A 307 -24.62 0.71 -7.82
N ILE A 308 -24.43 1.71 -8.69
CA ILE A 308 -23.21 1.84 -9.50
C ILE A 308 -21.99 2.05 -8.60
N MET A 309 -22.09 2.96 -7.64
CA MET A 309 -20.97 3.29 -6.76
C MET A 309 -20.63 2.18 -5.80
N ASN A 310 -21.62 1.49 -5.23
CA ASN A 310 -21.35 0.30 -4.41
C ASN A 310 -20.66 -0.79 -5.24
N ALA A 311 -21.03 -0.96 -6.52
CA ALA A 311 -20.34 -1.90 -7.40
C ALA A 311 -18.89 -1.47 -7.66
N VAL A 312 -18.63 -0.17 -7.89
CA VAL A 312 -17.26 0.36 -8.01
C VAL A 312 -16.46 0.13 -6.72
N VAL A 313 -17.06 0.39 -5.55
CA VAL A 313 -16.43 0.14 -4.25
C VAL A 313 -16.08 -1.35 -4.10
N LEU A 314 -16.95 -2.28 -4.49
CA LEU A 314 -16.62 -3.71 -4.52
C LEU A 314 -15.43 -4.02 -5.42
N THR A 315 -15.35 -3.40 -6.61
CA THR A 315 -14.17 -3.59 -7.49
C THR A 315 -12.89 -3.03 -6.87
N ALA A 316 -13.00 -1.95 -6.08
CA ALA A 316 -11.89 -1.36 -5.37
C ALA A 316 -11.38 -2.27 -4.26
N ILE A 317 -12.29 -2.83 -3.46
CA ILE A 317 -12.01 -3.80 -2.41
C ILE A 317 -11.37 -5.07 -3.00
N LEU A 318 -11.91 -5.58 -4.12
CA LEU A 318 -11.36 -6.75 -4.81
C LEU A 318 -9.91 -6.52 -5.26
N SER A 319 -9.62 -5.34 -5.83
CA SER A 319 -8.27 -5.00 -6.30
C SER A 319 -7.29 -4.81 -5.14
N ALA A 320 -7.71 -4.17 -4.04
CA ALA A 320 -6.88 -4.03 -2.84
C ALA A 320 -6.55 -5.39 -2.20
N GLY A 321 -7.57 -6.26 -2.03
CA GLY A 321 -7.38 -7.62 -1.51
C GLY A 321 -6.52 -8.50 -2.43
N ASN A 322 -6.70 -8.36 -3.75
CA ASN A 322 -5.90 -9.08 -4.76
C ASN A 322 -4.42 -8.67 -4.68
N SER A 323 -4.17 -7.36 -4.63
CA SER A 323 -2.83 -6.77 -4.42
C SER A 323 -2.19 -7.23 -3.12
N GLY A 324 -2.96 -7.28 -2.02
CA GLY A 324 -2.48 -7.77 -0.73
C GLY A 324 -2.08 -9.25 -0.75
N MET A 325 -2.91 -10.12 -1.33
CA MET A 325 -2.55 -11.53 -1.49
C MET A 325 -1.29 -11.73 -2.34
N TYR A 326 -1.16 -10.98 -3.42
CA TYR A 326 0.04 -10.97 -4.25
C TYR A 326 1.27 -10.54 -3.43
N ALA A 327 1.21 -9.37 -2.79
CA ALA A 327 2.33 -8.81 -2.03
C ALA A 327 2.76 -9.72 -0.85
N SER A 328 1.82 -10.18 -0.03
CA SER A 328 2.11 -11.05 1.11
C SER A 328 2.71 -12.39 0.67
N SER A 329 2.16 -13.05 -0.35
CA SER A 329 2.66 -14.36 -0.79
C SER A 329 4.10 -14.28 -1.31
N ARG A 330 4.46 -13.19 -2.02
CA ARG A 330 5.84 -12.95 -2.52
C ARG A 330 6.79 -12.56 -1.40
N MET A 331 6.34 -11.75 -0.45
CA MET A 331 7.16 -11.38 0.70
C MET A 331 7.51 -12.61 1.55
N LEU A 332 6.53 -13.47 1.83
CA LEU A 332 6.75 -14.68 2.62
C LEU A 332 7.63 -15.70 1.88
N TYR A 333 7.48 -15.82 0.56
CA TYR A 333 8.41 -16.57 -0.29
C TYR A 333 9.84 -16.03 -0.19
N SER A 334 10.03 -14.70 -0.30
CA SER A 334 11.35 -14.08 -0.18
C SER A 334 11.98 -14.26 1.20
N LEU A 335 11.20 -14.08 2.26
CA LEU A 335 11.66 -14.36 3.63
C LEU A 335 12.18 -15.78 3.76
N ALA A 336 11.50 -16.76 3.16
CA ALA A 336 11.90 -18.15 3.21
C ALA A 336 13.18 -18.43 2.41
N LEU A 337 13.35 -17.79 1.25
CA LEU A 337 14.62 -17.84 0.49
C LEU A 337 15.79 -17.26 1.28
N SER A 338 15.56 -16.18 2.02
CA SER A 338 16.54 -15.54 2.90
C SER A 338 16.77 -16.30 4.22
N GLY A 339 16.15 -17.47 4.42
CA GLY A 339 16.27 -18.27 5.66
C GLY A 339 15.56 -17.67 6.89
N LYS A 340 14.66 -16.70 6.67
CA LYS A 340 13.93 -15.94 7.70
C LYS A 340 12.49 -16.40 7.91
N ALA A 341 12.03 -17.33 7.08
CA ALA A 341 10.76 -18.03 7.25
C ALA A 341 10.95 -19.53 6.93
N PRO A 342 10.03 -20.40 7.37
CA PRO A 342 10.10 -21.84 7.12
C PRO A 342 10.31 -22.20 5.65
N LYS A 343 11.18 -23.19 5.38
CA LYS A 343 11.54 -23.66 4.03
C LYS A 343 10.34 -24.13 3.19
N ILE A 344 9.21 -24.46 3.81
CA ILE A 344 7.99 -24.82 3.07
C ILE A 344 7.53 -23.69 2.14
N PHE A 345 7.77 -22.43 2.51
CA PHE A 345 7.34 -21.26 1.74
C PHE A 345 8.25 -20.96 0.53
N THR A 346 9.37 -21.65 0.35
CA THR A 346 10.20 -21.53 -0.88
C THR A 346 9.65 -22.34 -2.05
N LYS A 347 8.62 -23.18 -1.84
CA LYS A 347 8.02 -23.99 -2.91
C LYS A 347 7.11 -23.12 -3.76
N VAL A 348 7.29 -23.17 -5.08
CA VAL A 348 6.35 -22.60 -6.06
C VAL A 348 5.68 -23.73 -6.84
N ASN A 349 4.54 -23.45 -7.46
CA ASN A 349 3.91 -24.39 -8.37
C ASN A 349 4.47 -24.21 -9.80
N LYS A 350 4.09 -25.12 -10.72
CA LYS A 350 4.47 -25.05 -12.15
C LYS A 350 4.08 -23.73 -12.85
N ARG A 351 3.19 -22.95 -12.24
CA ARG A 351 2.68 -21.67 -12.76
C ARG A 351 3.41 -20.46 -12.16
N GLY A 352 4.43 -20.69 -11.33
CA GLY A 352 5.26 -19.64 -10.70
C GLY A 352 4.62 -18.98 -9.48
N VAL A 353 3.64 -19.64 -8.83
CA VAL A 353 2.94 -19.10 -7.65
C VAL A 353 3.41 -19.81 -6.37
N PRO A 354 3.81 -19.08 -5.31
CA PRO A 354 4.19 -19.66 -4.02
C PRO A 354 2.97 -20.12 -3.22
N MET A 355 2.42 -21.29 -3.58
CA MET A 355 1.15 -21.80 -3.02
C MET A 355 1.14 -21.95 -1.50
N PRO A 356 2.19 -22.46 -0.82
CA PRO A 356 2.18 -22.55 0.64
C PRO A 356 2.12 -21.17 1.31
N ALA A 357 2.79 -20.17 0.72
CA ALA A 357 2.75 -18.80 1.23
C ALA A 357 1.37 -18.16 1.01
N LEU A 358 0.76 -18.39 -0.16
CA LEU A 358 -0.59 -17.96 -0.46
C LEU A 358 -1.61 -18.56 0.52
N LEU A 359 -1.52 -19.87 0.80
CA LEU A 359 -2.38 -20.55 1.77
C LEU A 359 -2.21 -19.97 3.18
N ALA A 360 -0.98 -19.73 3.64
CA ALA A 360 -0.74 -19.11 4.94
C ALA A 360 -1.38 -17.72 5.05
N THR A 361 -1.23 -16.87 4.02
CA THR A 361 -1.90 -15.55 3.98
C THR A 361 -3.42 -15.69 3.93
N THR A 362 -3.95 -16.68 3.20
CA THR A 362 -5.40 -16.96 3.13
C THR A 362 -5.96 -17.32 4.49
N THR A 363 -5.23 -18.13 5.27
CA THR A 363 -5.61 -18.46 6.65
C THR A 363 -5.65 -17.22 7.54
N VAL A 364 -4.70 -16.29 7.38
CA VAL A 364 -4.73 -15.00 8.09
C VAL A 364 -5.96 -14.18 7.70
N GLY A 365 -6.25 -14.08 6.40
CA GLY A 365 -7.47 -13.44 5.90
C GLY A 365 -8.75 -14.10 6.42
N ALA A 366 -8.77 -15.42 6.61
CA ALA A 366 -9.91 -16.13 7.20
C ALA A 366 -10.15 -15.77 8.67
N PHE A 367 -9.15 -15.27 9.41
CA PHE A 367 -9.40 -14.74 10.75
C PHE A 367 -10.27 -13.46 10.74
N ALA A 368 -10.46 -12.80 9.58
CA ALA A 368 -11.49 -11.79 9.41
C ALA A 368 -12.90 -12.34 9.68
N PHE A 369 -13.14 -13.65 9.55
CA PHE A 369 -14.44 -14.22 9.93
C PHE A 369 -14.70 -14.14 11.44
N ILE A 370 -13.66 -14.01 12.27
CA ILE A 370 -13.84 -13.80 13.71
C ILE A 370 -14.37 -12.39 13.99
N THR A 371 -14.09 -11.41 13.12
CA THR A 371 -14.54 -10.03 13.36
C THR A 371 -16.05 -9.87 13.24
N SER A 372 -16.75 -10.79 12.57
CA SER A 372 -18.22 -10.80 12.57
C SER A 372 -18.81 -11.07 13.96
N LEU A 373 -18.01 -11.54 14.93
CA LEU A 373 -18.42 -11.71 16.34
C LEU A 373 -18.28 -10.42 17.16
N ILE A 374 -17.49 -9.44 16.69
CA ILE A 374 -17.15 -8.20 17.40
C ILE A 374 -18.00 -7.02 16.88
N GLY A 375 -18.52 -7.14 15.66
CA GLY A 375 -19.24 -6.08 14.94
C GLY A 375 -18.39 -5.52 13.80
N ASP A 376 -18.95 -5.55 12.58
CA ASP A 376 -18.19 -5.34 11.34
C ASP A 376 -17.55 -3.94 11.24
N GLY A 377 -18.23 -2.89 11.74
CA GLY A 377 -17.74 -1.50 11.65
C GLY A 377 -16.54 -1.21 12.56
N ALA A 378 -16.62 -1.57 13.84
CA ALA A 378 -15.54 -1.34 14.81
C ALA A 378 -14.29 -2.16 14.45
N ALA A 379 -14.49 -3.41 14.01
CA ALA A 379 -13.39 -4.25 13.56
C ALA A 379 -12.71 -3.70 12.30
N TYR A 380 -13.47 -3.19 11.34
CA TYR A 380 -12.92 -2.55 10.13
C TYR A 380 -12.01 -1.37 10.46
N LEU A 381 -12.47 -0.43 11.29
CA LEU A 381 -11.67 0.75 11.68
C LEU A 381 -10.41 0.36 12.45
N TRP A 382 -10.50 -0.64 13.32
CA TRP A 382 -9.35 -1.15 14.05
C TRP A 382 -8.33 -1.80 13.09
N LEU A 383 -8.77 -2.66 12.16
CA LEU A 383 -7.90 -3.30 11.17
C LEU A 383 -7.20 -2.28 10.26
N ILE A 384 -7.91 -1.24 9.80
CA ILE A 384 -7.30 -0.14 9.03
C ILE A 384 -6.26 0.60 9.85
N THR A 385 -6.52 0.85 11.14
CA THR A 385 -5.56 1.57 11.98
C THR A 385 -4.26 0.78 12.14
N VAL A 386 -4.37 -0.53 12.39
CA VAL A 386 -3.21 -1.44 12.52
C VAL A 386 -2.45 -1.58 11.19
N SER A 387 -3.17 -1.73 10.06
CA SER A 387 -2.57 -1.76 8.73
C SER A 387 -1.91 -0.43 8.36
N GLY A 388 -2.59 0.68 8.63
CA GLY A 388 -2.10 2.05 8.49
C GLY A 388 -0.71 2.20 9.11
N LEU A 389 -0.63 1.96 10.41
CA LEU A 389 0.62 2.06 11.17
C LEU A 389 1.72 1.14 10.63
N SER A 390 1.37 -0.11 10.30
CA SER A 390 2.32 -1.09 9.76
C SER A 390 2.88 -0.64 8.41
N GLY A 391 2.05 -0.04 7.54
CA GLY A 391 2.48 0.54 6.27
C GLY A 391 3.42 1.74 6.45
N PHE A 392 3.17 2.62 7.41
CA PHE A 392 4.09 3.70 7.75
C PHE A 392 5.45 3.18 8.23
N ILE A 393 5.50 2.09 9.00
CA ILE A 393 6.76 1.45 9.40
C ILE A 393 7.54 0.94 8.19
N VAL A 394 6.85 0.37 7.19
CA VAL A 394 7.48 -0.04 5.91
C VAL A 394 8.07 1.18 5.21
N TRP A 395 7.33 2.29 5.13
CA TRP A 395 7.78 3.53 4.51
C TRP A 395 8.99 4.15 5.23
N ALA A 396 9.04 4.08 6.57
CA ALA A 396 10.25 4.44 7.32
C ALA A 396 11.44 3.56 6.90
N GLY A 397 11.21 2.25 6.76
CA GLY A 397 12.21 1.30 6.27
C GLY A 397 12.72 1.65 4.87
N ILE A 398 11.84 2.02 3.93
CA ILE A 398 12.21 2.46 2.58
C ILE A 398 13.12 3.68 2.63
N ALA A 399 12.72 4.72 3.36
CA ALA A 399 13.46 5.96 3.46
C ALA A 399 14.85 5.73 4.09
N TRP A 400 14.91 4.93 5.16
CA TRP A 400 16.17 4.61 5.83
C TRP A 400 17.09 3.75 4.94
N SER A 401 16.53 2.74 4.27
CA SER A 401 17.28 1.89 3.34
C SER A 401 17.88 2.70 2.20
N HIS A 402 17.14 3.65 1.63
CA HIS A 402 17.64 4.50 0.55
C HIS A 402 18.79 5.41 1.00
N TYR A 403 18.66 6.02 2.19
CA TYR A 403 19.74 6.82 2.77
C TYR A 403 21.02 5.98 2.95
N ARG A 404 20.87 4.75 3.45
CA ARG A 404 21.98 3.82 3.70
C ARG A 404 22.60 3.26 2.43
N PHE A 405 21.78 2.92 1.43
CA PHE A 405 22.21 2.49 0.10
C PHE A 405 23.17 3.51 -0.53
N ARG A 406 22.78 4.77 -0.54
CA ARG A 406 23.59 5.84 -1.13
C ARG A 406 24.85 6.15 -0.34
N LYS A 407 24.80 5.99 0.99
CA LYS A 407 26.00 6.05 1.83
C LYS A 407 26.97 4.90 1.50
N ALA A 408 26.46 3.69 1.24
CA ALA A 408 27.27 2.54 0.83
C ALA A 408 27.91 2.75 -0.54
N MET A 409 27.14 3.20 -1.55
CA MET A 409 27.69 3.54 -2.86
C MET A 409 28.85 4.54 -2.76
N LYS A 410 28.65 5.62 -1.99
CA LYS A 410 29.69 6.63 -1.77
C LYS A 410 30.91 6.06 -1.05
N ALA A 411 30.72 5.22 -0.04
CA ALA A 411 31.82 4.61 0.72
C ALA A 411 32.65 3.63 -0.11
N GLN A 412 32.04 3.01 -1.13
CA GLN A 412 32.69 2.05 -2.03
C GLN A 412 33.14 2.68 -3.36
N GLY A 413 33.01 4.00 -3.53
CA GLY A 413 33.50 4.73 -4.70
C GLY A 413 32.61 4.67 -5.95
N HIS A 414 31.37 4.19 -5.85
CA HIS A 414 30.43 4.16 -6.97
C HIS A 414 29.88 5.55 -7.31
N ASP A 415 29.81 5.87 -8.61
CA ASP A 415 29.21 7.11 -9.09
C ASP A 415 27.68 6.98 -9.12
N PRO A 416 26.92 7.94 -8.55
CA PRO A 416 25.50 8.11 -8.81
C PRO A 416 25.03 8.00 -10.26
N ALA A 417 25.90 8.25 -11.25
CA ALA A 417 25.60 8.11 -12.67
C ALA A 417 25.41 6.65 -13.12
N GLU A 418 25.88 5.68 -12.34
CA GLU A 418 25.68 4.24 -12.59
C GLU A 418 24.22 3.80 -12.38
N LEU A 419 23.41 4.62 -11.71
CA LEU A 419 22.03 4.30 -11.38
C LEU A 419 21.10 4.43 -12.60
N PRO A 420 20.33 3.38 -12.96
CA PRO A 420 19.34 3.49 -14.05
C PRO A 420 18.26 4.52 -13.76
N PHE A 421 17.93 4.71 -12.48
CA PHE A 421 17.07 5.78 -12.01
C PHE A 421 17.72 6.51 -10.85
N ARG A 422 17.90 7.81 -11.02
CA ARG A 422 18.45 8.69 -9.99
C ARG A 422 17.35 9.55 -9.38
N SER A 423 17.19 9.45 -8.07
CA SER A 423 16.32 10.31 -7.28
C SER A 423 16.81 11.75 -7.34
N LYS A 424 15.87 12.68 -7.52
CA LYS A 424 16.19 14.10 -7.71
C LYS A 424 16.57 14.83 -6.43
N LEU A 425 16.06 14.36 -5.27
CA LEU A 425 16.14 15.09 -4.00
C LEU A 425 17.08 14.43 -2.99
N PHE A 426 17.95 13.50 -3.37
CA PHE A 426 18.90 12.91 -2.42
C PHE A 426 19.94 13.94 -1.94
N PRO A 427 20.27 14.03 -0.63
CA PRO A 427 19.80 13.19 0.49
C PRO A 427 18.54 13.70 1.19
N LEU A 428 18.07 14.92 0.88
CA LEU A 428 16.94 15.56 1.55
C LEU A 428 15.65 14.73 1.46
N GLY A 429 15.36 14.13 0.31
CA GLY A 429 14.14 13.36 0.06
C GLY A 429 13.90 12.25 1.08
N PRO A 430 14.79 11.24 1.19
CA PRO A 430 14.62 10.18 2.20
C PRO A 430 14.64 10.71 3.64
N ILE A 431 15.40 11.77 3.95
CA ILE A 431 15.44 12.34 5.32
C ILE A 431 14.10 12.98 5.68
N VAL A 432 13.55 13.82 4.81
CA VAL A 432 12.26 14.49 5.03
C VAL A 432 11.15 13.46 5.11
N ALA A 433 11.11 12.47 4.20
CA ALA A 433 10.14 11.39 4.25
C ALA A 433 10.21 10.61 5.57
N LEU A 434 11.43 10.28 6.04
CA LEU A 434 11.61 9.57 7.29
C LEU A 434 11.09 10.38 8.49
N ILE A 435 11.40 11.69 8.55
CA ILE A 435 10.92 12.56 9.62
C ILE A 435 9.38 12.64 9.60
N MET A 436 8.78 12.84 8.43
CA MET A 436 7.31 12.90 8.30
C MET A 436 6.65 11.61 8.78
N VAL A 437 7.18 10.44 8.36
CA VAL A 437 6.68 9.14 8.80
C VAL A 437 6.78 8.98 10.32
N LEU A 438 7.93 9.32 10.92
CA LEU A 438 8.11 9.20 12.37
C LEU A 438 7.17 10.13 13.13
N VAL A 439 7.00 11.37 12.67
CA VAL A 439 6.05 12.33 13.26
C VAL A 439 4.64 11.77 13.23
N ILE A 440 4.19 11.20 12.09
CA ILE A 440 2.84 10.63 11.97
C ILE A 440 2.67 9.39 12.86
N ILE A 441 3.67 8.51 12.93
CA ILE A 441 3.66 7.34 13.82
C ILE A 441 3.50 7.78 15.27
N PHE A 442 4.38 8.64 15.79
CA PHE A 442 4.35 9.03 17.21
C PHE A 442 3.22 10.01 17.55
N GLY A 443 2.70 10.71 16.55
CA GLY A 443 1.60 11.63 16.71
C GLY A 443 0.21 10.98 16.67
N GLN A 444 0.10 9.67 16.44
CA GLN A 444 -1.20 9.03 16.23
C GLN A 444 -2.11 9.08 17.46
N ASN A 445 -1.53 9.08 18.66
CA ASN A 445 -2.27 9.14 19.92
C ASN A 445 -1.96 10.46 20.63
N MET A 446 -2.47 11.56 20.09
CA MET A 446 -2.28 12.90 20.66
C MET A 446 -2.92 13.05 22.05
N GLU A 447 -3.87 12.17 22.41
CA GLU A 447 -4.51 12.14 23.74
C GLU A 447 -3.51 11.83 24.87
N ILE A 448 -2.38 11.17 24.55
CA ILE A 448 -1.25 11.01 25.48
C ILE A 448 -0.76 12.37 25.97
N PHE A 449 -0.76 13.39 25.09
CA PHE A 449 -0.29 14.74 25.41
C PHE A 449 -1.35 15.61 26.08
N SER A 450 -2.63 15.22 26.05
CA SER A 450 -3.72 15.92 26.76
C SER A 450 -3.97 15.42 28.18
N GLY A 451 -3.14 14.48 28.69
CA GLY A 451 -3.18 14.00 30.07
C GLY A 451 -4.21 12.90 30.36
N GLN A 452 -4.97 12.45 29.36
CA GLN A 452 -5.91 11.33 29.49
C GLN A 452 -5.21 10.02 29.10
N PHE A 453 -4.54 9.39 30.07
CA PHE A 453 -3.82 8.13 29.86
C PHE A 453 -4.77 6.93 29.82
N ASN A 454 -5.31 6.61 28.63
CA ASN A 454 -5.96 5.32 28.40
C ASN A 454 -4.94 4.30 27.88
N VAL A 455 -4.37 3.51 28.79
CA VAL A 455 -3.36 2.48 28.46
C VAL A 455 -3.87 1.48 27.41
N GLY A 456 -5.16 1.12 27.45
CA GLY A 456 -5.77 0.23 26.47
C GLY A 456 -5.83 0.84 25.07
N ALA A 457 -6.21 2.12 24.97
CA ALA A 457 -6.23 2.83 23.70
C ALA A 457 -4.82 2.98 23.11
N ILE A 458 -3.83 3.34 23.92
CA ILE A 458 -2.42 3.46 23.49
C ILE A 458 -1.91 2.11 22.99
N PHE A 459 -2.14 1.03 23.73
CA PHE A 459 -1.71 -0.30 23.31
C PHE A 459 -2.38 -0.72 22.00
N SER A 460 -3.68 -0.45 21.86
CA SER A 460 -4.44 -0.75 20.64
C SER A 460 -3.92 0.03 19.43
N THR A 461 -3.66 1.34 19.58
CA THR A 461 -3.09 2.19 18.52
C THR A 461 -1.71 1.71 18.10
N TYR A 462 -0.83 1.41 19.07
CA TYR A 462 0.58 1.10 18.80
C TYR A 462 0.91 -0.39 18.69
N VAL A 463 -0.08 -1.29 18.67
CA VAL A 463 0.15 -2.74 18.65
C VAL A 463 1.08 -3.17 17.50
N GLY A 464 0.91 -2.59 16.32
CA GLY A 464 1.77 -2.87 15.15
C GLY A 464 3.22 -2.42 15.36
N LEU A 465 3.43 -1.24 15.97
CA LEU A 465 4.77 -0.74 16.30
C LEU A 465 5.44 -1.61 17.37
N ILE A 466 4.70 -1.99 18.42
CA ILE A 466 5.21 -2.86 19.48
C ILE A 466 5.61 -4.22 18.88
N ALA A 467 4.75 -4.82 18.07
CA ALA A 467 5.05 -6.08 17.40
C ALA A 467 6.30 -5.99 16.51
N PHE A 468 6.44 -4.91 15.72
CA PHE A 468 7.62 -4.66 14.92
C PHE A 468 8.89 -4.55 15.76
N LEU A 469 8.86 -3.76 16.84
CA LEU A 469 10.01 -3.58 17.74
C LEU A 469 10.39 -4.89 18.44
N LEU A 470 9.41 -5.70 18.86
CA LEU A 470 9.66 -7.03 19.43
C LEU A 470 10.33 -7.97 18.44
N LEU A 471 9.87 -8.00 17.18
CA LEU A 471 10.51 -8.79 16.12
C LEU A 471 11.94 -8.30 15.85
N TRP A 472 12.15 -6.98 15.77
CA TRP A 472 13.45 -6.41 15.48
C TRP A 472 14.45 -6.63 16.61
N ILE A 473 14.09 -6.25 17.85
CA ILE A 473 14.95 -6.35 19.02
C ILE A 473 15.15 -7.82 19.40
N GLY A 474 14.10 -8.64 19.39
CA GLY A 474 14.18 -10.06 19.69
C GLY A 474 15.13 -10.79 18.74
N HIS A 475 14.96 -10.61 17.42
CA HIS A 475 15.86 -11.20 16.44
C HIS A 475 17.30 -10.66 16.60
N LYS A 476 17.47 -9.38 16.93
CA LYS A 476 18.80 -8.77 17.16
C LYS A 476 19.49 -9.33 18.39
N ILE A 477 18.78 -9.61 19.47
CA ILE A 477 19.34 -10.21 20.68
C ILE A 477 19.79 -11.65 20.40
N VAL A 478 18.93 -12.44 19.72
CA VAL A 478 19.21 -13.85 19.40
C VAL A 478 20.37 -13.99 18.42
N THR A 479 20.36 -13.24 17.32
CA THR A 479 21.37 -13.35 16.26
C THR A 479 22.62 -12.49 16.48
N ARG A 480 22.57 -11.58 17.46
CA ARG A 480 23.59 -10.54 17.71
C ARG A 480 23.98 -9.77 16.44
N SER A 481 23.04 -9.62 15.50
CA SER A 481 23.32 -9.00 14.21
C SER A 481 23.77 -7.55 14.39
N LYS A 482 24.87 -7.18 13.75
CA LYS A 482 25.37 -5.80 13.75
C LYS A 482 24.69 -4.99 12.64
N MET A 483 24.78 -3.66 12.77
CA MET A 483 24.47 -2.78 11.66
C MET A 483 25.48 -3.04 10.53
N VAL A 484 25.03 -3.01 9.28
CA VAL A 484 25.92 -3.17 8.13
C VAL A 484 26.87 -1.96 8.06
N ASP A 485 28.14 -2.17 7.73
CA ASP A 485 29.06 -1.08 7.44
C ASP A 485 28.86 -0.62 5.98
N PRO A 486 28.59 0.67 5.70
CA PRO A 486 28.50 1.16 4.32
C PRO A 486 29.68 0.76 3.43
N ALA A 487 30.90 0.65 3.98
CA ALA A 487 32.10 0.30 3.21
C ALA A 487 32.13 -1.16 2.72
N THR A 488 31.35 -2.05 3.35
CA THR A 488 31.29 -3.49 3.00
C THR A 488 29.88 -3.96 2.68
N ALA A 489 28.92 -3.04 2.58
CA ALA A 489 27.53 -3.34 2.29
C ALA A 489 27.40 -3.98 0.91
N ASP A 490 26.53 -4.98 0.80
CA ASP A 490 26.29 -5.69 -0.45
C ASP A 490 25.53 -4.79 -1.45
N LEU A 491 26.25 -4.33 -2.47
CA LEU A 491 25.73 -3.57 -3.62
C LEU A 491 25.58 -4.43 -4.87
N SER A 492 25.80 -5.75 -4.79
CA SER A 492 25.71 -6.65 -5.94
C SER A 492 24.33 -6.57 -6.59
N ARG A 493 24.34 -6.51 -7.92
CA ARG A 493 23.15 -6.67 -8.74
C ARG A 493 22.86 -8.15 -8.88
N VAL A 494 21.59 -8.54 -8.89
CA VAL A 494 21.23 -9.94 -9.20
C VAL A 494 21.47 -10.11 -10.70
N ASP A 495 22.46 -10.93 -11.06
CA ASP A 495 22.79 -11.22 -12.46
C ASP A 495 21.54 -11.66 -13.22
N HIS A 496 21.33 -11.01 -14.37
CA HIS A 496 20.10 -11.03 -15.15
C HIS A 496 19.92 -12.28 -16.00
#